data_AF-A0A660V4D1-F1
#
_entry.id   AF-A0A660V4D1-F1
#
_cell.length_a   1.000
_cell.length_b   1.000
_cell.length_c   1.000
_cell.angle_alpha   90.00
_cell.angle_beta   90.00
_cell.angle_gamma   90.00
#
_symmetry.space_group_name_H-M   'P 1'
#
loop_
_entity.id
_entity.type
_entity.pdbx_description
1 polymer ?
#
loop_
_entity_poly.entity_id
_entity_poly.type
_entity_poly.pdbx_seq_one_letter_code
_entity_poly.pdbx_strand_id
1 'polypeptide(L)' 'VDDAELAERKKQWKPRKPSITTGYLAKYASMATSADTGAILKWD' A
#
# COMPACT_ATOMS: atom_id res chain seq x y z
N VAL A 1 -14.15 7.58 -16.20
CA VAL A 1 -12.79 8.15 -16.19
C VAL A 1 -12.07 7.49 -17.33
N ASP A 2 -11.46 8.28 -18.20
CA ASP A 2 -10.75 7.75 -19.36
C ASP A 2 -9.40 7.16 -18.93
N ASP A 3 -8.89 6.17 -19.67
CA ASP A 3 -7.64 5.48 -19.33
C ASP A 3 -6.45 6.44 -19.39
N ALA A 4 -6.49 7.42 -20.31
CA ALA A 4 -5.51 8.49 -20.40
C ALA A 4 -5.46 9.33 -19.13
N GLU A 5 -6.63 9.70 -18.59
CA GLU A 5 -6.76 10.50 -17.36
C GLU A 5 -6.28 9.70 -16.14
N LEU A 6 -6.56 8.39 -16.08
CA LEU A 6 -6.06 7.50 -15.03
C LEU A 6 -4.53 7.37 -15.06
N ALA A 7 -3.93 7.28 -16.26
CA ALA A 7 -2.49 7.22 -16.42
C ALA A 7 -1.80 8.51 -15.93
N GLU A 8 -2.38 9.68 -16.23
CA GLU A 8 -1.87 10.96 -15.73
C GLU A 8 -1.95 11.07 -14.20
N ARG A 9 -3.07 10.66 -13.60
CA ARG A 9 -3.22 10.64 -12.14
C ARG A 9 -2.24 9.69 -11.46
N LYS A 10 -1.97 8.51 -12.06
CA LYS A 10 -0.96 7.56 -11.56
C LYS A 10 0.45 8.16 -11.58
N LYS A 11 0.82 8.95 -12.61
CA LYS A 11 2.13 9.63 -12.68
C LYS A 11 2.33 10.62 -11.54
N GLN A 12 1.26 11.29 -11.10
CA GLN A 12 1.31 12.28 -10.03
C GLN A 12 1.11 11.67 -8.63
N TRP A 13 0.72 10.41 -8.55
CA TRP A 13 0.41 9.75 -7.28
C TRP A 13 1.68 9.57 -6.43
N LYS A 14 1.61 10.00 -5.17
CA LYS A 14 2.66 9.83 -4.17
C LYS A 14 2.12 9.01 -3.00
N PRO A 15 2.85 7.97 -2.54
CA PRO A 15 2.45 7.20 -1.37
C PRO A 15 2.26 8.11 -0.15
N ARG A 16 1.15 7.95 0.56
CA ARG A 16 0.93 8.66 1.82
C ARG A 16 1.74 7.98 2.93
N LYS A 17 2.24 8.77 3.87
CA LYS A 17 2.91 8.24 5.06
C LYS A 17 1.92 7.40 5.89
N PRO A 18 2.34 6.25 6.45
CA PRO A 18 1.50 5.48 7.36
C PRO A 18 1.06 6.32 8.56
N SER A 19 -0.21 6.22 8.95
CA SER A 19 -0.77 6.90 10.12
C SER A 19 -0.16 6.42 11.43
N ILE A 20 0.30 5.18 11.47
CA ILE A 20 0.94 4.54 12.63
C ILE A 20 2.32 4.07 12.20
N THR A 21 3.35 4.63 12.84
CA THR A 21 4.75 4.34 12.52
C THR A 21 5.46 3.53 13.59
N THR A 22 4.80 3.22 14.72
CA THR A 22 5.40 2.50 15.85
C THR A 22 4.56 1.29 16.27
N GLY A 23 5.20 0.38 17.02
CA GLY A 23 4.55 -0.80 17.60
C GLY A 23 4.22 -1.90 16.59
N TYR A 24 3.36 -2.83 17.01
CA TYR A 24 3.00 -4.02 16.23
C TYR A 24 2.21 -3.70 14.96
N LEU A 25 1.44 -2.61 14.93
CA LEU A 25 0.69 -2.20 13.74
C LEU A 25 1.61 -1.67 12.63
N ALA A 26 2.70 -1.00 12.99
CA ALA A 26 3.72 -0.61 12.03
C ALA A 26 4.45 -1.83 11.46
N LYS A 27 4.75 -2.83 12.31
CA LYS A 27 5.33 -4.11 11.88
C LYS A 27 4.38 -4.89 10.97
N TYR A 28 3.09 -4.94 11.30
CA TYR A 28 2.08 -5.59 10.49
C TYR A 28 1.95 -4.91 9.11
N ALA A 29 1.90 -3.57 9.09
CA ALA A 29 1.79 -2.81 7.84
C ALA A 29 2.99 -3.00 6.89
N SER A 30 4.18 -3.30 7.41
CA SER A 30 5.35 -3.61 6.56
C SER A 30 5.37 -5.05 6.04
N MET A 31 4.61 -5.97 6.64
CA MET A 31 4.63 -7.41 6.32
C MET A 31 3.37 -7.90 5.61
N ALA A 32 2.26 -7.17 5.69
CA ALA A 32 0.99 -7.56 5.11
C ALA A 32 1.04 -7.54 3.57
N THR A 33 0.69 -8.66 2.94
CA THR A 33 0.52 -8.70 1.48
C THR A 33 -0.84 -8.17 1.06
N SER A 34 -1.01 -8.01 -0.25
CA SER A 34 -2.27 -7.56 -0.84
C SER A 34 -3.42 -8.52 -0.50
N ALA A 35 -4.62 -7.95 -0.31
CA ALA A 35 -5.80 -8.69 0.15
C ALA A 35 -6.28 -9.74 -0.85
N ASP A 36 -6.03 -9.55 -2.15
CA ASP A 36 -6.26 -10.54 -3.21
C ASP A 36 -5.44 -11.82 -3.02
N THR A 37 -4.26 -11.72 -2.41
CA THR A 37 -3.40 -12.86 -2.04
C THR A 37 -3.71 -13.41 -0.64
N GLY A 38 -4.78 -12.93 0.01
CA GLY A 38 -5.20 -13.38 1.34
C GLY A 38 -4.55 -12.65 2.51
N ALA A 39 -3.86 -11.51 2.26
CA ALA A 39 -3.21 -10.69 3.29
C ALA A 39 -2.26 -11.49 4.22
N ILE A 40 -1.60 -12.50 3.66
CA ILE A 40 -0.66 -13.35 4.37
C ILE A 40 0.56 -12.50 4.76
N LEU A 41 1.03 -12.66 5.99
CA LEU A 41 2.25 -11.99 6.45
C LEU A 41 3.46 -12.64 5.77
N LYS A 42 4.18 -11.86 4.96
CA LYS A 42 5.50 -12.25 4.45
C LYS A 42 6.58 -11.76 5.40
N TRP A 43 7.52 -12.65 5.70
CA TRP A 43 8.61 -12.45 6.66
C TRP A 43 9.99 -12.49 5.96
N ASP A 44 10.01 -12.38 4.63
CA ASP A 44 11.21 -12.44 3.79
C ASP A 44 12.12 -11.22 3.98
#